data_AF-A0A954RIB0-F1
#
_entry.id   AF-A0A954RIB0-F1
#
_cell.length_a   1.000
_cell.length_b   1.000
_cell.length_c   1.000
_cell.angle_alpha   90.00
_cell.angle_beta   90.00
_cell.angle_gamma   90.00
#
_symmetry.space_group_name_H-M   'P 1'
#
loop_
_entity.id
_entity.type
_entity.pdbx_description
1 polymer ?
#
loop_
_entity_poly.entity_id
_entity_poly.type
_entity_poly.pdbx_seq_one_letter_code
_entity_poly.pdbx_strand_id
1 'polypeptide(L)'
;DSNPDNLTSLLGIATLDNVTVDQALFDLYADEFDAFAAMDGKRLTLVPGLCDTNRDGTCDVNDIDAMTLLVIDGTATADELTGLITRPSPAGFHTYFGDANLDGEFNSGDLVVALAAGTYELGINTGWASGDFDGNGRFDSGDLVLALADGGYEQGPRAAVSAVPEPLTALLFALAATFTVLRTRRNRA
;
A
#
# COMPACT_ATOMS: atom_id res chain seq x y z
N ASP A 1 -18.43 -27.10 4.59
CA ASP A 1 -17.93 -27.27 5.96
C ASP A 1 -18.57 -26.19 6.82
N SER A 2 -19.04 -26.52 8.01
CA SER A 2 -19.86 -25.65 8.86
C SER A 2 -19.14 -25.19 10.13
N ASN A 3 -17.82 -25.38 10.18
CA ASN A 3 -16.97 -24.83 11.22
C ASN A 3 -16.08 -23.73 10.63
N PRO A 4 -16.34 -22.43 10.91
CA PRO A 4 -15.54 -21.33 10.38
C PRO A 4 -14.09 -21.33 10.89
N ASP A 5 -13.80 -22.07 11.97
CA ASP A 5 -12.47 -22.11 12.61
C ASP A 5 -11.58 -23.25 12.07
N ASN A 6 -12.07 -24.08 11.13
CA ASN A 6 -11.30 -25.18 10.59
C ASN A 6 -10.87 -24.92 9.14
N LEU A 7 -9.73 -24.24 8.99
CA LEU A 7 -9.14 -23.91 7.68
C LEU A 7 -8.34 -25.07 7.05
N THR A 8 -8.30 -26.26 7.67
CA THR A 8 -7.53 -27.40 7.12
C THR A 8 -7.98 -27.82 5.72
N SER A 9 -9.23 -27.56 5.33
CA SER A 9 -9.72 -27.80 3.97
C SER A 9 -9.22 -26.79 2.93
N LEU A 10 -8.80 -25.58 3.33
CA LEU A 10 -8.20 -24.58 2.44
C LEU A 10 -6.73 -24.90 2.13
N LEU A 11 -6.03 -25.54 3.08
CA LEU A 11 -4.63 -25.96 2.94
C LEU A 11 -4.43 -27.09 1.92
N GLY A 12 -5.51 -27.76 1.48
CA GLY A 12 -5.49 -28.82 0.46
C GLY A 12 -5.71 -28.35 -0.98
N ILE A 13 -5.87 -27.04 -1.22
CA ILE A 13 -6.08 -26.50 -2.57
C ILE A 13 -4.70 -26.39 -3.26
N ALA A 14 -4.49 -27.24 -4.26
CA ALA A 14 -3.21 -27.41 -4.98
C ALA A 14 -2.69 -26.18 -5.76
N THR A 15 -3.32 -25.01 -5.60
CA THR A 15 -2.97 -23.76 -6.30
C THR A 15 -2.53 -22.63 -5.37
N LEU A 16 -2.59 -22.83 -4.05
CA LEU A 16 -2.12 -21.85 -3.07
C LEU A 16 -0.62 -22.08 -2.81
N ASP A 17 0.23 -21.86 -3.80
CA ASP A 17 1.69 -21.96 -3.67
C ASP A 17 2.31 -20.63 -3.25
N ASN A 18 1.67 -19.52 -3.62
CA ASN A 18 2.03 -18.17 -3.22
C ASN A 18 0.82 -17.50 -2.56
N VAL A 19 0.95 -17.11 -1.30
CA VAL A 19 -0.07 -16.36 -0.57
C VAL A 19 0.51 -15.00 -0.23
N THR A 20 -0.20 -13.95 -0.63
CA THR A 20 0.13 -12.58 -0.31
C THR A 20 -0.86 -12.09 0.74
N VAL A 21 -0.35 -11.64 1.88
CA VAL A 21 -1.19 -11.16 2.99
C VAL A 21 -0.63 -9.83 3.48
N ASP A 22 -1.51 -8.97 3.92
CA ASP A 22 -1.10 -7.76 4.61
C ASP A 22 -0.60 -8.08 6.03
N GLN A 23 0.17 -7.16 6.59
CA GLN A 23 0.77 -7.33 7.91
C GLN A 23 -0.28 -7.47 9.03
N ALA A 24 -1.44 -6.82 8.94
CA ALA A 24 -2.46 -6.89 9.99
C ALA A 24 -3.20 -8.24 10.00
N LEU A 25 -3.50 -8.79 8.82
CA LEU A 25 -4.04 -10.13 8.71
C LEU A 25 -3.00 -11.17 9.15
N PHE A 26 -1.72 -10.96 8.83
CA PHE A 26 -0.65 -11.79 9.35
C PHE A 26 -0.56 -11.72 10.88
N ASP A 27 -0.58 -10.54 11.48
CA ASP A 27 -0.51 -10.38 12.94
C ASP A 27 -1.69 -11.07 13.65
N LEU A 28 -2.88 -11.10 13.04
CA LEU A 28 -4.08 -11.72 13.60
C LEU A 28 -4.06 -13.25 13.53
N TYR A 29 -3.39 -13.81 12.52
CA TYR A 29 -3.33 -15.25 12.24
C TYR A 29 -1.90 -15.74 12.05
N ALA A 30 -0.98 -15.22 12.87
CA ALA A 30 0.46 -15.43 12.70
C ALA A 30 0.81 -16.91 12.76
N ASP A 31 0.21 -17.65 13.70
CA ASP A 31 0.41 -19.08 13.87
C ASP A 31 -0.04 -19.87 12.63
N GLU A 32 -1.18 -19.51 12.03
CA GLU A 32 -1.69 -20.16 10.82
C GLU A 32 -0.85 -19.84 9.59
N PHE A 33 -0.39 -18.59 9.43
CA PHE A 33 0.45 -18.19 8.31
C PHE A 33 1.88 -18.71 8.41
N ASP A 34 2.43 -18.81 9.61
CA ASP A 34 3.71 -19.47 9.87
C ASP A 34 3.61 -20.97 9.56
N ALA A 35 2.50 -21.61 9.96
CA ALA A 35 2.24 -23.00 9.61
C ALA A 35 2.11 -23.20 8.08
N PHE A 36 1.52 -22.23 7.36
CA PHE A 36 1.47 -22.23 5.90
C PHE A 36 2.86 -22.04 5.27
N ALA A 37 3.65 -21.07 5.75
CA ALA A 37 5.00 -20.78 5.24
C ALA A 37 6.00 -21.91 5.51
N ALA A 38 5.75 -22.74 6.53
CA ALA A 38 6.56 -23.91 6.85
C ALA A 38 6.29 -25.13 5.94
N MET A 39 5.26 -25.10 5.09
CA MET A 39 4.95 -26.18 4.16
C MET A 39 5.86 -26.17 2.93
N ASP A 40 6.29 -27.34 2.46
CA ASP A 40 7.19 -27.47 1.30
C ASP A 40 6.55 -26.90 0.02
N GLY A 41 7.31 -26.08 -0.70
CA GLY A 41 6.85 -25.38 -1.90
C GLY A 41 5.87 -24.23 -1.66
N LYS A 42 5.60 -23.84 -0.41
CA LYS A 42 4.73 -22.70 -0.09
C LYS A 42 5.54 -21.45 0.20
N ARG A 43 5.06 -20.31 -0.27
CA ARG A 43 5.67 -19.01 -0.06
C ARG A 43 4.63 -18.02 0.42
N LEU A 44 4.83 -17.51 1.62
CA LEU A 44 4.10 -16.37 2.15
C LEU A 44 4.86 -15.09 1.78
N THR A 45 4.16 -14.13 1.17
CA THR A 45 4.67 -12.79 0.94
C THR A 45 3.86 -11.84 1.80
N LEU A 46 4.50 -11.33 2.85
CA LEU A 46 3.96 -10.17 3.55
C LEU A 46 4.06 -9.00 2.60
N VAL A 47 2.94 -8.32 2.35
CA VAL A 47 2.98 -6.98 1.74
C VAL A 47 3.36 -6.04 2.88
N PRO A 48 4.60 -5.51 2.91
CA PRO A 48 4.97 -4.55 3.93
C PRO A 48 4.15 -3.28 3.68
N GLY A 49 3.37 -2.87 4.68
CA GLY A 49 2.68 -1.58 4.72
C GLY A 49 1.55 -1.48 3.71
N LEU A 50 0.31 -1.71 4.17
CA LEU A 50 -0.81 -1.03 3.55
C LEU A 50 -0.64 0.47 3.78
N CYS A 51 -1.30 1.28 2.95
CA CYS A 51 -1.44 2.69 3.23
C CYS A 51 -2.17 2.99 4.56
N ASP A 52 -2.87 2.00 5.14
CA ASP A 52 -3.57 2.05 6.43
C ASP A 52 -2.60 1.77 7.60
N THR A 53 -1.87 2.80 8.03
CA THR A 53 -0.90 2.74 9.12
C THR A 53 -1.61 2.72 10.48
N ASN A 54 -2.76 3.41 10.60
CA ASN A 54 -3.48 3.55 11.86
C ASN A 54 -4.48 2.39 12.14
N ARG A 55 -4.68 1.51 11.15
CA ARG A 55 -5.54 0.32 11.17
C ARG A 55 -7.04 0.63 11.30
N ASP A 56 -7.48 1.76 10.74
CA ASP A 56 -8.89 2.14 10.74
C ASP A 56 -9.68 1.59 9.53
N GLY A 57 -9.00 0.88 8.63
CA GLY A 57 -9.57 0.27 7.43
C GLY A 57 -9.70 1.23 6.26
N THR A 58 -9.18 2.45 6.39
CA THR A 58 -9.10 3.44 5.31
C THR A 58 -7.65 3.82 5.06
N CYS A 59 -7.38 4.34 3.85
CA CYS A 59 -6.08 4.94 3.54
C CYS A 59 -6.31 6.42 3.32
N ASP A 60 -5.98 7.24 4.32
CA ASP A 60 -6.18 8.68 4.30
C ASP A 60 -5.04 9.46 4.98
N VAL A 61 -5.22 10.78 5.14
CA VAL A 61 -4.21 11.65 5.75
C VAL A 61 -3.81 11.22 7.17
N ASN A 62 -4.71 10.57 7.92
CA ASN A 62 -4.43 10.14 9.28
C ASN A 62 -3.40 9.00 9.32
N ASP A 63 -3.22 8.27 8.22
CA ASP A 63 -2.17 7.26 8.11
C ASP A 63 -0.79 7.86 7.91
N ILE A 64 -0.72 8.97 7.19
CA ILE A 64 0.53 9.73 7.05
C ILE A 64 0.89 10.31 8.41
N ASP A 65 -0.08 10.91 9.12
CA ASP A 65 0.13 11.42 10.48
C ASP A 65 0.55 10.30 11.45
N ALA A 66 -0.06 9.11 11.35
CA ALA A 66 0.33 7.96 12.13
C ALA A 66 1.76 7.50 11.81
N MET A 67 2.13 7.44 10.52
CA MET A 67 3.48 7.11 10.09
C MET A 67 4.51 8.14 10.58
N THR A 68 4.19 9.43 10.54
CA THR A 68 4.99 10.52 11.12
C THR A 68 5.27 10.27 12.61
N LEU A 69 4.26 9.85 13.39
CA LEU A 69 4.48 9.52 14.79
C LEU A 69 5.43 8.32 14.98
N LEU A 70 5.34 7.30 14.13
CA LEU A 70 6.27 6.15 14.13
C LEU A 70 7.70 6.56 13.73
N VAL A 71 7.85 7.55 12.84
CA VAL A 71 9.18 8.09 12.50
C VAL A 71 9.76 8.87 13.69
N ILE A 72 8.93 9.68 14.35
CA ILE A 72 9.34 10.48 15.52
C ILE A 72 9.70 9.59 16.72
N ASP A 73 8.96 8.50 16.95
CA ASP A 73 9.26 7.56 18.04
C ASP A 73 10.43 6.60 17.73
N GLY A 74 10.88 6.58 16.46
CA GLY A 74 12.00 5.78 15.98
C GLY A 74 11.66 4.32 15.68
N THR A 75 10.38 3.95 15.63
CA THR A 75 9.91 2.62 15.22
C THR A 75 9.78 2.49 13.71
N ALA A 76 9.68 3.60 12.99
CA ALA A 76 9.77 3.69 11.53
C ALA A 76 10.88 4.67 11.10
N THR A 77 11.20 4.64 9.81
CA THR A 77 12.22 5.45 9.16
C THR A 77 11.60 6.48 8.21
N ALA A 78 12.30 7.58 7.96
CA ALA A 78 11.87 8.57 6.96
C ALA A 78 11.74 7.96 5.54
N ASP A 79 12.50 6.91 5.23
CA ASP A 79 12.38 6.16 3.97
C ASP A 79 11.05 5.38 3.89
N GLU A 80 10.53 4.89 5.01
CA GLU A 80 9.22 4.23 5.07
C GLU A 80 8.09 5.24 4.87
N LEU A 81 8.16 6.41 5.49
CA LEU A 81 7.24 7.53 5.24
C LEU A 81 7.27 7.96 3.76
N THR A 82 8.47 8.15 3.21
CA THR A 82 8.64 8.47 1.78
C THR A 82 8.04 7.38 0.90
N GLY A 83 8.21 6.11 1.30
CA GLY A 83 7.58 4.97 0.65
C GLY A 83 6.06 5.04 0.68
N LEU A 84 5.46 5.35 1.84
CA LEU A 84 4.02 5.49 2.01
C LEU A 84 3.43 6.56 1.07
N ILE A 85 4.11 7.70 0.93
CA ILE A 85 3.65 8.80 0.07
C ILE A 85 3.77 8.42 -1.42
N THR A 86 4.92 7.86 -1.82
CA THR A 86 5.27 7.76 -3.25
C THR A 86 4.86 6.44 -3.92
N ARG A 87 4.75 5.34 -3.17
CA ARG A 87 4.42 4.02 -3.74
C ARG A 87 2.96 3.95 -4.18
N PRO A 88 2.64 3.15 -5.20
CA PRO A 88 1.26 2.91 -5.60
C PRO A 88 0.47 2.12 -4.55
N SER A 89 -0.85 2.34 -4.55
CA SER A 89 -1.82 1.51 -3.85
C SER A 89 -1.63 0.02 -4.21
N PRO A 90 -1.75 -0.91 -3.24
CA PRO A 90 -2.20 -0.69 -1.86
C PRO A 90 -1.09 -0.30 -0.88
N ALA A 91 0.16 -0.18 -1.33
CA ALA A 91 1.32 0.02 -0.46
C ALA A 91 1.63 1.48 -0.13
N GLY A 92 0.84 2.41 -0.67
CA GLY A 92 1.03 3.84 -0.53
C GLY A 92 -0.02 4.65 -1.28
N PHE A 93 0.11 5.97 -1.19
CA PHE A 93 -0.84 6.95 -1.72
C PHE A 93 -0.64 7.28 -3.20
N HIS A 94 0.55 7.00 -3.74
CA HIS A 94 0.93 7.41 -5.09
C HIS A 94 0.74 8.91 -5.35
N THR A 95 1.09 9.75 -4.37
CA THR A 95 0.95 11.19 -4.50
C THR A 95 2.31 11.91 -4.49
N TYR A 96 2.28 13.23 -4.43
CA TYR A 96 3.39 14.14 -4.33
C TYR A 96 3.58 14.61 -2.88
N PHE A 97 4.81 14.96 -2.56
CA PHE A 97 5.04 15.81 -1.40
C PHE A 97 4.36 17.16 -1.64
N GLY A 98 3.58 17.63 -0.67
CA GLY A 98 2.83 18.87 -0.78
C GLY A 98 1.35 18.73 -1.17
N ASP A 99 0.88 17.54 -1.56
CA ASP A 99 -0.54 17.25 -1.77
C ASP A 99 -1.25 17.15 -0.42
N ALA A 100 -1.72 18.28 0.10
CA ALA A 100 -2.25 18.38 1.45
C ALA A 100 -3.63 17.72 1.60
N ASN A 101 -4.38 17.58 0.51
CA ASN A 101 -5.75 17.03 0.53
C ASN A 101 -5.84 15.58 -0.01
N LEU A 102 -4.72 15.01 -0.47
CA LEU A 102 -4.59 13.67 -1.07
C LEU A 102 -5.46 13.46 -2.32
N ASP A 103 -5.64 14.49 -3.14
CA ASP A 103 -6.37 14.39 -4.42
C ASP A 103 -5.50 13.87 -5.58
N GLY A 104 -4.21 13.63 -5.32
CA GLY A 104 -3.23 13.11 -6.27
C GLY A 104 -2.51 14.20 -7.07
N GLU A 105 -2.77 15.47 -6.76
CA GLU A 105 -2.14 16.65 -7.35
C GLU A 105 -1.39 17.44 -6.27
N PHE A 106 -0.29 18.09 -6.65
CA PHE A 106 0.27 19.16 -5.82
C PHE A 106 0.13 20.48 -6.58
N ASN A 107 -0.75 21.36 -6.10
CA ASN A 107 -1.04 22.64 -6.74
C ASN A 107 -1.22 23.77 -5.72
N SER A 108 -1.55 24.96 -6.20
CA SER A 108 -1.78 26.13 -5.33
C SER A 108 -2.89 25.94 -4.30
N GLY A 109 -3.87 25.06 -4.55
CA GLY A 109 -4.93 24.71 -3.61
C GLY A 109 -4.39 24.07 -2.32
N ASP A 110 -3.43 23.16 -2.44
CA ASP A 110 -2.80 22.50 -1.28
C ASP A 110 -2.04 23.50 -0.41
N LEU A 111 -1.28 24.40 -1.05
CA LEU A 111 -0.56 25.45 -0.34
C LEU A 111 -1.52 26.37 0.42
N VAL A 112 -2.69 26.69 -0.17
CA VAL A 112 -3.72 27.47 0.51
C VAL A 112 -4.29 26.70 1.71
N VAL A 113 -4.57 25.40 1.59
CA VAL A 113 -5.08 24.58 2.71
C VAL A 113 -4.05 24.51 3.84
N ALA A 114 -2.80 24.16 3.53
CA ALA A 114 -1.72 24.04 4.52
C ALA A 114 -1.44 25.38 5.23
N LEU A 115 -1.31 26.48 4.48
CA LEU A 115 -1.08 27.80 5.08
C LEU A 115 -2.28 28.33 5.86
N ALA A 116 -3.51 27.99 5.44
CA ALA A 116 -4.73 28.38 6.15
C ALA A 116 -4.87 27.70 7.52
N ALA A 117 -4.19 26.56 7.74
CA ALA A 117 -4.10 25.95 9.07
C ALA A 117 -3.37 26.85 10.09
N GLY A 118 -2.55 27.79 9.61
CA GLY A 118 -1.91 28.81 10.44
C GLY A 118 -0.81 28.28 11.36
N THR A 119 -0.22 27.13 11.02
CA THR A 119 0.84 26.45 11.80
C THR A 119 2.26 26.76 11.32
N TYR A 120 2.39 27.38 10.15
CA TYR A 120 3.69 27.67 9.49
C TYR A 120 4.64 28.45 10.40
N GLU A 121 5.84 27.89 10.61
CA GLU A 121 6.94 28.48 11.41
C GLU A 121 6.56 28.76 12.89
N LEU A 122 5.50 28.12 13.40
CA LEU A 122 5.13 28.23 14.82
C LEU A 122 5.83 27.19 15.70
N GLY A 123 6.42 26.15 15.10
CA GLY A 123 7.10 25.07 15.81
C GLY A 123 6.16 24.25 16.72
N ILE A 124 4.88 24.20 16.38
CA ILE A 124 3.85 23.40 17.05
C ILE A 124 3.59 22.11 16.28
N ASN A 125 3.04 21.11 16.97
CA ASN A 125 2.69 19.83 16.35
C ASN A 125 1.69 20.04 15.21
N THR A 126 2.05 19.59 14.02
CA THR A 126 1.30 19.79 12.78
C THR A 126 1.25 18.46 12.03
N GLY A 127 0.12 18.16 11.41
CA GLY A 127 -0.04 16.97 10.55
C GLY A 127 0.08 17.32 9.07
N TRP A 128 0.07 16.29 8.23
CA TRP A 128 0.26 16.37 6.79
C TRP A 128 -0.64 17.41 6.11
N ALA A 129 -1.95 17.34 6.35
CA ALA A 129 -2.94 18.25 5.74
C ALA A 129 -2.76 19.73 6.16
N SER A 130 -1.97 19.97 7.21
CA SER A 130 -1.63 21.30 7.71
C SER A 130 -0.19 21.72 7.37
N GLY A 131 0.52 20.95 6.55
CA GLY A 131 1.80 21.33 5.94
C GLY A 131 3.05 20.58 6.41
N ASP A 132 2.94 19.59 7.30
CA ASP A 132 4.06 18.71 7.69
C ASP A 132 4.32 17.67 6.59
N PHE A 133 5.02 18.09 5.53
CA PHE A 133 5.27 17.28 4.34
C PHE A 133 6.53 16.42 4.47
N ASP A 134 7.46 16.76 5.36
CA ASP A 134 8.61 15.92 5.66
C ASP A 134 8.38 14.92 6.82
N GLY A 135 7.27 15.06 7.54
CA GLY A 135 6.85 14.18 8.63
C GLY A 135 7.71 14.33 9.88
N ASN A 136 8.18 15.54 10.17
CA ASN A 136 8.90 15.87 11.40
C ASN A 136 7.97 16.40 12.51
N GLY A 137 6.67 16.52 12.22
CA GLY A 137 5.63 17.01 13.12
C GLY A 137 5.49 18.53 13.14
N ARG A 138 6.06 19.26 12.17
CA ARG A 138 6.02 20.73 12.10
C ARG A 138 5.80 21.15 10.66
N PHE A 139 5.16 22.30 10.47
CA PHE A 139 5.15 22.95 9.17
C PHE A 139 6.11 24.13 9.17
N ASP A 140 7.21 24.01 8.44
CA ASP A 140 8.20 25.06 8.27
C ASP A 140 8.72 25.14 6.81
N SER A 141 9.71 26.00 6.59
CA SER A 141 10.29 26.17 5.26
C SER A 141 10.94 24.89 4.69
N GLY A 142 11.33 23.93 5.52
CA GLY A 142 11.83 22.62 5.11
C GLY A 142 10.80 21.83 4.31
N ASP A 143 9.55 21.80 4.76
CA ASP A 143 8.43 21.13 4.09
C ASP A 143 8.18 21.70 2.69
N LEU A 144 8.18 23.03 2.58
CA LEU A 144 7.98 23.72 1.30
C LEU A 144 9.14 23.44 0.34
N VAL A 145 10.37 23.41 0.84
CA VAL A 145 11.54 23.07 0.02
C VAL A 145 11.45 21.61 -0.45
N LEU A 146 11.08 20.67 0.43
CA LEU A 146 10.90 19.27 0.08
C LEU A 146 9.83 19.09 -1.01
N ALA A 147 8.63 19.63 -0.78
CA ALA A 147 7.50 19.51 -1.71
C ALA A 147 7.81 20.11 -3.09
N LEU A 148 8.42 21.28 -3.13
CA LEU A 148 8.79 21.92 -4.40
C LEU A 148 9.97 21.22 -5.09
N ALA A 149 10.92 20.68 -4.31
CA ALA A 149 12.07 19.95 -4.85
C ALA A 149 11.69 18.57 -5.43
N ASP A 150 10.61 17.95 -4.94
CA ASP A 150 10.03 16.74 -5.55
C ASP A 150 9.57 16.98 -6.99
N GLY A 151 9.22 18.24 -7.33
CA GLY A 151 8.93 18.67 -8.70
C GLY A 151 7.50 18.37 -9.17
N GLY A 152 6.60 18.00 -8.26
CA GLY A 152 5.18 17.73 -8.55
C GLY A 152 4.31 18.97 -8.76
N TYR A 153 4.79 20.16 -8.37
CA TYR A 153 3.98 21.37 -8.35
C TYR A 153 3.43 21.74 -9.75
N GLU A 154 2.11 21.87 -9.83
CA GLU A 154 1.35 22.22 -11.06
C GLU A 154 1.65 21.27 -12.24
N GLN A 155 2.04 20.02 -11.96
CA GLN A 155 2.16 18.97 -12.98
C GLN A 155 0.82 18.26 -13.28
N GLY A 156 -0.21 18.55 -12.49
CA GLY A 156 -1.50 17.85 -12.54
C GLY A 156 -1.47 16.51 -11.81
N PRO A 157 -2.47 15.64 -12.02
CA PRO A 157 -2.61 14.41 -11.25
C PRO A 157 -1.53 13.41 -11.61
N ARG A 158 -0.96 12.80 -10.57
CA ARG A 158 0.03 11.74 -10.73
C ARG A 158 -0.61 10.61 -11.51
N ALA A 159 0.03 10.21 -12.60
CA ALA A 159 -0.52 9.21 -13.50
C ALA A 159 -0.78 7.91 -12.74
N ALA A 160 -2.05 7.55 -12.57
CA ALA A 160 -2.42 6.31 -11.90
C ALA A 160 -1.66 5.14 -12.53
N VAL A 161 -1.04 4.31 -11.68
CA VAL A 161 -0.35 3.11 -12.14
C VAL A 161 -1.40 2.16 -12.71
N SER A 162 -1.59 2.20 -14.03
CA SER A 162 -2.52 1.30 -14.69
C SER A 162 -2.03 -0.13 -14.48
N ALA A 163 -2.89 -1.00 -13.94
CA ALA A 163 -2.61 -2.43 -13.92
C ALA A 163 -2.31 -2.88 -15.35
N VAL A 164 -1.04 -3.23 -15.61
CA VAL A 164 -0.61 -3.73 -16.90
C VAL A 164 -1.41 -5.02 -17.16
N PRO A 165 -2.14 -5.14 -18.29
CA PRO A 165 -2.87 -6.36 -18.59
C PRO A 165 -1.89 -7.53 -18.57
N GLU A 166 -2.12 -8.49 -17.68
CA GLU A 166 -1.22 -9.63 -17.54
C GLU A 166 -1.03 -10.29 -18.91
N PRO A 167 0.22 -10.37 -19.42
CA PRO A 167 0.44 -10.88 -20.75
C PRO A 167 0.17 -12.39 -20.73
N LEU A 168 -0.88 -12.81 -21.44
CA LEU A 168 -1.07 -14.18 -21.91
C LEU A 168 -1.35 -15.27 -20.86
N THR A 169 -1.39 -14.99 -19.55
CA THR A 169 -1.67 -16.01 -18.52
C THR A 169 -3.05 -16.65 -18.74
N ALA A 170 -4.07 -15.83 -18.95
CA ALA A 170 -5.43 -16.31 -19.26
C ALA A 170 -5.48 -17.10 -20.57
N LEU A 171 -4.68 -16.71 -21.57
CA LEU A 171 -4.59 -17.42 -22.84
C LEU A 171 -3.91 -18.79 -22.69
N LEU A 172 -2.85 -18.89 -21.87
CA LEU A 172 -2.18 -20.15 -21.56
C LEU A 172 -3.09 -21.10 -20.78
N PHE A 173 -3.89 -20.60 -19.84
CA PHE A 173 -4.90 -21.41 -19.16
C PHE A 173 -5.98 -21.93 -20.11
N ALA A 174 -6.47 -21.10 -21.04
CA ALA A 174 -7.43 -21.52 -22.06
C ALA A 174 -6.85 -22.57 -23.02
N LEU A 175 -5.58 -22.41 -23.43
CA LEU A 175 -4.87 -23.38 -24.27
C LEU A 175 -4.60 -24.70 -23.53
N ALA A 176 -4.24 -24.65 -22.25
CA ALA A 176 -4.05 -25.84 -21.43
C ALA A 176 -5.36 -26.61 -21.20
N ALA A 177 -6.46 -25.89 -20.94
CA ALA A 177 -7.80 -26.49 -20.79
C ALA A 177 -8.28 -27.16 -22.08
N THR A 178 -8.07 -26.53 -23.24
CA THR A 178 -8.42 -27.14 -24.53
C THR A 178 -7.57 -28.38 -24.84
N PHE A 179 -6.27 -28.36 -24.55
CA PHE A 179 -5.39 -29.52 -24.78
C PHE A 179 -5.75 -30.73 -23.90
N THR A 180 -6.12 -30.51 -22.64
CA THR A 180 -6.53 -31.56 -21.70
C THR A 180 -7.87 -32.18 -22.08
N VAL A 181 -8.84 -31.37 -22.52
CA VAL A 181 -10.12 -31.86 -23.07
C VAL A 181 -9.90 -32.70 -24.34
N LEU A 182 -9.05 -32.25 -25.26
CA LEU A 182 -8.76 -33.01 -26.49
C LEU A 182 -8.04 -34.33 -26.19
N ARG A 183 -7.11 -34.36 -25.23
CA ARG A 183 -6.38 -35.56 -24.81
C ARG A 183 -7.28 -36.59 -24.13
N THR A 184 -8.19 -36.16 -23.26
CA THR A 184 -9.11 -37.07 -22.56
C THR A 184 -10.16 -37.70 -23.48
N ARG A 185 -10.57 -37.00 -24.55
CA ARG A 185 -11.47 -37.57 -25.57
C ARG A 185 -10.77 -38.63 -26.43
N ARG A 186 -9.49 -38.46 -26.74
CA ARG A 186 -8.69 -39.45 -27.52
C ARG A 186 -8.42 -40.76 -26.77
N ASN A 187 -8.32 -40.74 -25.45
CA ASN A 187 -8.08 -41.95 -24.65
C ASN A 187 -9.36 -42.76 -24.33
N ARG A 188 -10.54 -42.26 -24.71
CA ARG A 188 -11.84 -42.92 -24.48
C ARG A 188 -12.44 -43.58 -25.73
N ALA A 189 -11.77 -43.49 -26.88
CA ALA A 189 -12.12 -44.16 -28.14
C ALA A 189 -11.10 -45.25 -28.43
#